data_AF-A0A3B9BPB2-F1
#
_entry.id   AF-A0A3B9BPB2-F1
#
_cell.length_a   1.000
_cell.length_b   1.000
_cell.length_c   1.000
_cell.angle_alpha   90.00
_cell.angle_beta   90.00
_cell.angle_gamma   90.00
#
_symmetry.space_group_name_H-M   'P 1'
#
loop_
_entity.id
_entity.type
_entity.pdbx_description
1 polymer ?
#
loop_
_entity_poly.entity_id
_entity_poly.type
_entity_poly.pdbx_seq_one_letter_code
_entity_poly.pdbx_strand_id
1 'polypeptide(L)'
;IAVDALGPKNVRCVMMPSEYTAQSSLNDARELAVNLGVKLETISIDESRAAVTKTMEPFFEETERDITEENIQSRLRGLFLMSLSNKFGEMVLTTGNKSELAVGYATIYGDMAGGYNPIKDLYKMRVFESCRWRNSNHRDWMLGPKTAAIPVNIIEKPPSAELREDQKDSDTLPDYAVLDAILEMLVDEDCSVANIVDAGFDREVVKRIEHLVNISEYKRFQSAPGPRLTHRAFWLDRRYPIANRWRDES
;
A
#
# COMPACT_ATOMS: atom_id res chain seq x y z
N ILE A 1 -13.53 0.22 -7.40
CA ILE A 1 -14.07 0.58 -6.05
C ILE A 1 -14.62 2.01 -6.02
N ALA A 2 -13.80 3.06 -5.90
CA ALA A 2 -14.31 4.43 -5.72
C ALA A 2 -15.27 4.87 -6.84
N VAL A 3 -14.92 4.58 -8.09
CA VAL A 3 -15.78 4.87 -9.26
C VAL A 3 -17.08 4.08 -9.23
N ASP A 4 -17.04 2.80 -8.85
CA ASP A 4 -18.25 1.98 -8.75
C ASP A 4 -19.19 2.48 -7.64
N ALA A 5 -18.64 3.01 -6.55
CA ALA A 5 -19.40 3.48 -5.39
C ALA A 5 -19.91 4.92 -5.52
N LEU A 6 -19.10 5.82 -6.09
CA LEU A 6 -19.36 7.27 -6.11
C LEU A 6 -19.66 7.81 -7.51
N GLY A 7 -19.40 7.02 -8.56
CA GLY A 7 -19.45 7.45 -9.94
C GLY A 7 -18.19 8.22 -10.37
N PRO A 8 -17.85 8.21 -11.67
CA PRO A 8 -16.58 8.73 -12.16
C PRO A 8 -16.41 10.25 -11.98
N LYS A 9 -17.51 11.01 -11.97
CA LYS A 9 -17.48 12.46 -11.78
C LYS A 9 -17.06 12.89 -10.37
N ASN A 10 -17.16 11.98 -9.39
CA ASN A 10 -16.84 12.23 -7.99
C ASN A 10 -15.49 11.64 -7.60
N VAL A 11 -14.68 11.20 -8.57
CA VAL A 11 -13.37 10.60 -8.34
C VAL A 11 -12.32 11.40 -9.10
N ARG A 12 -11.32 11.87 -8.36
CA ARG A 12 -10.14 12.54 -8.87
C ARG A 12 -8.93 11.63 -8.73
N CYS A 13 -8.18 11.45 -9.81
CA CYS A 13 -6.92 10.73 -9.78
C CYS A 13 -5.76 11.71 -9.97
N VAL A 14 -4.71 11.54 -9.17
CA VAL A 14 -3.49 12.35 -9.24
C VAL A 14 -2.29 11.44 -9.38
N MET A 15 -1.57 11.56 -10.49
CA MET A 15 -0.28 10.91 -10.71
C MET A 15 0.84 11.82 -10.21
N MET A 16 1.75 11.28 -9.40
CA MET A 16 2.81 12.06 -8.75
C MET A 16 4.20 11.48 -9.04
N PRO A 17 4.71 11.69 -10.26
CA PRO A 17 5.96 11.08 -10.70
C PRO A 17 7.17 11.71 -10.01
N SER A 18 8.22 10.91 -9.90
CA SER A 18 9.60 11.31 -9.63
C SER A 18 10.51 10.78 -10.73
N GLU A 19 11.80 11.10 -10.65
CA GLU A 19 12.83 10.58 -11.57
C GLU A 19 12.86 9.04 -11.69
N TYR A 20 12.39 8.31 -10.67
CA TYR A 20 12.37 6.83 -10.66
C TYR A 20 11.08 6.24 -11.25
N THR A 21 10.08 7.06 -11.56
CA THR A 21 8.78 6.57 -12.05
C THR A 21 8.91 6.06 -13.48
N ALA A 22 8.55 4.79 -13.70
CA ALA A 22 8.66 4.18 -15.02
C ALA A 22 7.63 4.74 -16.00
N GLN A 23 8.00 4.85 -17.29
CA GLN A 23 7.08 5.28 -18.34
C GLN A 23 5.86 4.34 -18.46
N SER A 24 6.04 3.04 -18.18
CA SER A 24 4.95 2.07 -18.12
C SER A 24 3.93 2.44 -17.05
N SER A 25 4.35 2.81 -15.84
CA SER A 25 3.48 3.24 -14.74
C SER A 25 2.65 4.48 -15.13
N LEU A 26 3.25 5.43 -15.84
CA LEU A 26 2.54 6.60 -16.36
C LEU A 26 1.48 6.25 -17.40
N ASN A 27 1.79 5.29 -18.28
CA ASN A 27 0.88 4.83 -19.33
C ASN A 27 -0.28 4.04 -18.74
N ASP A 28 0.00 3.11 -17.83
CA ASP A 28 -0.98 2.28 -17.15
C ASP A 28 -2.00 3.12 -16.36
N ALA A 29 -1.52 4.12 -15.62
CA ALA A 29 -2.41 5.01 -14.88
C ALA A 29 -3.29 5.87 -15.79
N ARG A 30 -2.74 6.32 -16.94
CA ARG A 30 -3.50 7.07 -17.94
C ARG A 30 -4.58 6.20 -18.57
N GLU A 31 -4.23 4.96 -18.95
CA GLU A 31 -5.18 4.01 -19.52
C GLU A 31 -6.30 3.67 -18.53
N LEU A 32 -5.96 3.37 -17.28
CA LEU A 32 -6.93 3.11 -16.23
C LEU A 32 -7.88 4.31 -16.02
N ALA A 33 -7.35 5.53 -16.00
CA ALA A 33 -8.17 6.72 -15.83
C ALA A 33 -9.15 6.93 -17.00
N VAL A 34 -8.68 6.70 -18.23
CA VAL A 34 -9.52 6.74 -19.44
C VAL A 34 -10.62 5.67 -19.37
N ASN A 35 -10.25 4.42 -19.06
CA ASN A 35 -11.21 3.32 -18.96
C ASN A 35 -12.30 3.60 -17.92
N LEU A 36 -11.92 4.19 -16.78
CA LEU A 36 -12.84 4.55 -15.71
C LEU A 36 -13.63 5.84 -15.97
N GLY A 37 -13.26 6.64 -16.97
CA GLY A 37 -13.88 7.94 -17.26
C GLY A 37 -13.61 9.00 -16.19
N VAL A 38 -12.47 8.92 -15.49
CA VAL A 38 -12.08 9.85 -14.41
C VAL A 38 -11.04 10.85 -14.88
N LYS A 39 -11.00 12.02 -14.23
CA LYS A 39 -9.95 13.01 -14.47
C LYS A 39 -8.64 12.51 -13.85
N LEU A 40 -7.58 12.44 -14.66
CA LEU A 40 -6.22 12.24 -14.20
C LEU A 40 -5.44 13.57 -14.32
N GLU A 41 -4.92 14.03 -13.21
CA GLU A 41 -3.99 15.15 -13.16
C GLU A 41 -2.59 14.65 -12.80
N THR A 42 -1.57 15.39 -13.20
CA THR A 42 -0.17 15.06 -12.89
C THR A 42 0.46 16.20 -12.12
N ILE A 43 1.09 15.88 -10.98
CA ILE A 43 1.84 16.82 -10.15
C ILE A 43 3.20 16.17 -9.85
N SER A 44 4.27 16.58 -10.54
CA SER A 44 5.62 16.08 -10.22
C SER A 44 6.02 16.50 -8.81
N ILE A 45 6.75 15.60 -8.12
CA ILE A 45 7.34 15.89 -6.81
C ILE A 45 8.79 16.38 -6.89
N ASP A 46 9.38 16.48 -8.08
CA ASP A 46 10.83 16.66 -8.25
C ASP A 46 11.36 17.95 -7.61
N GLU A 47 10.68 19.10 -7.83
CA GLU A 47 11.11 20.38 -7.26
C GLU A 47 11.04 20.38 -5.73
N SER A 48 9.96 19.83 -5.17
CA SER A 48 9.78 19.75 -3.72
C SER A 48 10.76 18.76 -3.10
N ARG A 49 11.04 17.65 -3.78
CA ARG A 49 12.06 16.68 -3.37
C ARG A 49 13.44 17.33 -3.36
N ALA A 50 13.84 18.00 -4.44
CA ALA A 50 15.12 18.69 -4.53
C ALA A 50 15.30 19.75 -3.43
N ALA A 51 14.25 20.52 -3.13
CA ALA A 51 14.27 21.51 -2.06
C ALA A 51 14.46 20.87 -0.67
N VAL A 52 13.74 19.78 -0.38
CA VAL A 52 13.89 19.05 0.89
C VAL A 52 15.27 18.42 0.99
N THR A 53 15.73 17.73 -0.05
CA THR A 53 17.07 17.10 -0.09
C THR A 53 18.17 18.14 0.16
N LYS A 54 18.14 19.28 -0.54
CA LYS A 54 19.11 20.37 -0.33
C LYS A 54 19.07 20.92 1.10
N THR A 55 17.90 20.99 1.72
CA THR A 55 17.75 21.48 3.10
C THR A 55 18.33 20.47 4.11
N MET A 56 18.21 19.18 3.82
CA MET A 56 18.71 18.09 4.70
C MET A 56 20.18 17.75 4.47
N GLU A 57 20.76 18.13 3.32
CA GLU A 57 22.13 17.81 2.91
C GLU A 57 23.18 18.06 4.01
N PRO A 58 23.21 19.21 4.72
CA PRO A 58 24.20 19.45 5.78
C PRO A 58 24.02 18.53 7.01
N PHE A 59 22.83 17.96 7.19
CA PHE A 59 22.52 17.07 8.31
C PHE A 59 22.76 15.59 7.97
N PHE A 60 22.85 15.26 6.68
CA PHE A 60 23.10 13.92 6.16
C PHE A 60 24.55 13.74 5.70
N GLU A 61 25.42 14.72 5.99
CA GLU A 61 26.86 14.60 5.72
C GLU A 61 27.42 13.31 6.32
N GLU A 62 28.29 12.64 5.57
CA GLU A 62 28.93 11.37 5.95
C GLU A 62 27.97 10.17 6.15
N THR A 63 26.73 10.26 5.65
CA THR A 63 25.78 9.14 5.62
C THR A 63 25.56 8.61 4.20
N GLU A 64 25.20 7.33 4.08
CA GLU A 64 24.77 6.73 2.81
C GLU A 64 23.26 6.90 2.63
N ARG A 65 22.81 7.04 1.38
CA ARG A 65 21.37 7.08 1.07
C ARG A 65 20.72 5.77 1.50
N ASP A 66 19.57 5.88 2.16
CA ASP A 66 18.82 4.74 2.67
C ASP A 66 17.31 4.94 2.50
N ILE A 67 16.51 4.24 3.31
CA ILE A 67 15.04 4.36 3.32
C ILE A 67 14.56 5.80 3.59
N THR A 68 15.41 6.68 4.10
CA THR A 68 15.11 8.07 4.43
C THR A 68 14.73 8.86 3.18
N GLU A 69 15.55 8.81 2.12
CA GLU A 69 15.29 9.51 0.85
C GLU A 69 14.05 8.97 0.14
N GLU A 70 13.81 7.66 0.23
CA GLU A 70 12.59 7.02 -0.29
C GLU A 70 11.36 7.54 0.46
N ASN A 71 11.43 7.59 1.79
CA ASN A 71 10.33 8.07 2.64
C ASN A 71 10.03 9.56 2.43
N ILE A 72 11.01 10.40 2.08
CA ILE A 72 10.77 11.82 1.73
C ILE A 72 9.81 11.91 0.53
N GLN A 73 10.04 11.10 -0.51
CA GLN A 73 9.16 11.07 -1.69
C GLN A 73 7.73 10.68 -1.32
N SER A 74 7.57 9.62 -0.52
CA SER A 74 6.24 9.18 -0.05
C SER A 74 5.52 10.28 0.75
N ARG A 75 6.22 10.95 1.68
CA ARG A 75 5.65 12.06 2.48
C ARG A 75 5.25 13.28 1.65
N LEU A 76 6.01 13.62 0.61
CA LEU A 76 5.66 14.71 -0.29
C LEU A 76 4.36 14.41 -1.06
N ARG A 77 4.18 13.16 -1.51
CA ARG A 77 2.92 12.72 -2.13
C ARG A 77 1.75 12.84 -1.16
N GLY A 78 1.92 12.41 0.08
CA GLY A 78 0.92 12.58 1.15
C GLY A 78 0.57 14.06 1.38
N LEU A 79 1.57 14.93 1.48
CA LEU A 79 1.40 16.37 1.63
C LEU A 79 0.57 16.98 0.49
N PHE A 80 0.85 16.60 -0.76
CA PHE A 80 0.14 17.14 -1.93
C PHE A 80 -1.32 16.69 -1.97
N LEU A 81 -1.58 15.40 -1.74
CA LEU A 81 -2.95 14.88 -1.69
C LEU A 81 -3.77 15.52 -0.56
N MET A 82 -3.17 15.66 0.63
CA MET A 82 -3.82 16.34 1.75
C MET A 82 -4.04 17.83 1.47
N SER A 83 -3.14 18.50 0.74
CA SER A 83 -3.32 19.90 0.33
C SER A 83 -4.51 20.07 -0.63
N LEU A 84 -4.67 19.15 -1.60
CA LEU A 84 -5.83 19.12 -2.48
C LEU A 84 -7.12 18.87 -1.69
N SER A 85 -7.11 17.87 -0.80
CA SER A 85 -8.22 17.54 0.08
C SER A 85 -8.67 18.75 0.91
N ASN A 86 -7.74 19.43 1.58
CA ASN A 86 -8.03 20.63 2.37
C ASN A 86 -8.60 21.76 1.52
N LYS A 87 -8.14 21.92 0.28
CA LYS A 87 -8.56 23.00 -0.62
C LYS A 87 -9.94 22.78 -1.23
N PHE A 88 -10.26 21.53 -1.57
CA PHE A 88 -11.44 21.18 -2.36
C PHE A 88 -12.50 20.39 -1.57
N GLY A 89 -12.21 20.02 -0.32
CA GLY A 89 -13.14 19.25 0.53
C GLY A 89 -13.27 17.77 0.14
N GLU A 90 -12.35 17.26 -0.69
CA GLU A 90 -12.30 15.87 -1.14
C GLU A 90 -11.71 14.97 -0.05
N MET A 91 -12.07 13.69 -0.01
CA MET A 91 -11.46 12.72 0.92
C MET A 91 -10.37 11.92 0.21
N VAL A 92 -9.14 11.97 0.75
CA VAL A 92 -8.04 11.13 0.25
C VAL A 92 -8.31 9.67 0.61
N LEU A 93 -8.32 8.81 -0.40
CA LEU A 93 -8.35 7.35 -0.21
C LEU A 93 -6.93 6.81 -0.21
N THR A 94 -6.50 6.20 0.88
CA THR A 94 -5.21 5.50 0.91
C THR A 94 -5.36 4.10 0.30
N THR A 95 -4.23 3.54 -0.13
CA THR A 95 -4.20 2.33 -0.98
C THR A 95 -3.31 1.21 -0.42
N GLY A 96 -2.90 1.30 0.85
CA GLY A 96 -2.14 0.24 1.50
C GLY A 96 -3.02 -1.00 1.76
N ASN A 97 -2.57 -2.18 1.37
CA ASN A 97 -3.30 -3.44 1.60
C ASN A 97 -2.92 -4.11 2.93
N LYS A 98 -3.65 -5.17 3.31
CA LYS A 98 -3.45 -5.87 4.59
C LYS A 98 -2.03 -6.42 4.73
N SER A 99 -1.45 -6.93 3.64
CA SER A 99 -0.09 -7.48 3.62
C SER A 99 0.96 -6.41 3.93
N GLU A 100 0.89 -5.26 3.26
CA GLU A 100 1.79 -4.12 3.46
C GLU A 100 1.67 -3.57 4.89
N LEU A 101 0.44 -3.38 5.38
CA LEU A 101 0.19 -2.89 6.73
C LEU A 101 0.62 -3.89 7.81
N ALA A 102 0.50 -5.19 7.54
CA ALA A 102 0.91 -6.24 8.47
C ALA A 102 2.40 -6.16 8.76
N VAL A 103 3.24 -6.08 7.73
CA VAL A 103 4.71 -6.04 7.89
C VAL A 103 5.29 -4.63 7.97
N GLY A 104 4.43 -3.61 7.95
CA GLY A 104 4.83 -2.20 8.04
C GLY A 104 5.58 -1.69 6.81
N TYR A 105 5.32 -2.28 5.65
CA TYR A 105 5.80 -1.83 4.34
C TYR A 105 4.99 -0.61 3.89
N ALA A 106 5.12 0.48 4.66
CA ALA A 106 4.37 1.71 4.54
C ALA A 106 5.13 2.88 5.19
N THR A 107 4.95 4.07 4.65
CA THR A 107 5.53 5.31 5.17
C THR A 107 4.48 6.10 5.94
N ILE A 108 4.71 6.30 7.25
CA ILE A 108 3.87 7.20 8.05
C ILE A 108 3.91 8.61 7.45
N TYR A 109 2.73 9.20 7.29
CA TYR A 109 2.47 10.50 6.64
C TYR A 109 2.80 10.53 5.13
N GLY A 110 3.12 9.38 4.54
CA GLY A 110 3.25 9.22 3.09
C GLY A 110 2.02 8.53 2.50
N ASP A 111 2.19 7.31 2.00
CA ASP A 111 1.10 6.46 1.49
C ASP A 111 -0.01 6.18 2.52
N MET A 112 0.29 6.33 3.81
CA MET A 112 -0.68 6.22 4.90
C MET A 112 -1.53 7.48 5.13
N ALA A 113 -1.19 8.60 4.49
CA ALA A 113 -1.88 9.88 4.68
C ALA A 113 -3.22 9.92 3.92
N GLY A 114 -4.32 9.73 4.64
CA GLY A 114 -5.66 9.93 4.09
C GLY A 114 -6.79 9.64 5.07
N GLY A 115 -8.03 9.81 4.60
CA GLY A 115 -9.23 9.74 5.44
C GLY A 115 -9.86 8.36 5.51
N TYR A 116 -9.69 7.52 4.48
CA TYR A 116 -10.27 6.18 4.43
C TYR A 116 -9.45 5.25 3.52
N ASN A 117 -9.42 3.96 3.83
CA ASN A 117 -8.73 2.94 3.04
C ASN A 117 -9.69 1.80 2.66
N PRO A 118 -10.18 1.75 1.41
CA PRO A 118 -11.13 0.73 0.98
C PRO A 118 -10.57 -0.70 0.94
N ILE A 119 -9.25 -0.87 0.90
CA ILE A 119 -8.58 -2.18 0.76
C ILE A 119 -7.70 -2.54 1.96
N LYS A 120 -7.87 -1.82 3.08
CA LYS A 120 -7.08 -1.99 4.30
C LYS A 120 -6.98 -3.43 4.78
N ASP A 121 -8.09 -4.16 4.67
CA ASP A 121 -8.24 -5.53 5.18
C ASP A 121 -8.29 -6.57 4.05
N LEU A 122 -7.70 -6.27 2.88
CA LEU A 122 -7.49 -7.22 1.79
C LEU A 122 -6.01 -7.59 1.68
N TYR A 123 -5.69 -8.87 1.69
CA TYR A 123 -4.36 -9.37 1.34
C TYR A 123 -4.02 -9.07 -0.12
N LYS A 124 -2.73 -8.94 -0.47
CA LYS A 124 -2.27 -8.59 -1.82
C LYS A 124 -2.79 -9.57 -2.87
N MET A 125 -2.75 -10.87 -2.58
CA MET A 125 -3.30 -11.89 -3.47
C MET A 125 -4.80 -11.70 -3.71
N ARG A 126 -5.56 -11.31 -2.67
CA ARG A 126 -6.98 -10.99 -2.78
C ARG A 126 -7.26 -9.69 -3.55
N VAL A 127 -6.36 -8.72 -3.49
CA VAL A 127 -6.44 -7.52 -4.34
C VAL A 127 -6.34 -7.91 -5.82
N PHE A 128 -5.36 -8.74 -6.17
CA PHE A 128 -5.19 -9.26 -7.52
C PHE A 128 -6.42 -10.05 -8.02
N GLU A 129 -6.97 -10.92 -7.19
CA GLU A 129 -8.23 -11.64 -7.49
C GLU A 129 -9.40 -10.67 -7.70
N SER A 130 -9.52 -9.66 -6.84
CA SER A 130 -10.58 -8.65 -6.91
C SER A 130 -10.51 -7.84 -8.20
N CYS A 131 -9.32 -7.51 -8.69
CA CYS A 131 -9.13 -6.84 -9.98
C CYS A 131 -9.63 -7.71 -11.15
N ARG A 132 -9.25 -8.99 -11.19
CA ARG A 132 -9.70 -9.95 -12.21
C ARG A 132 -11.21 -10.16 -12.15
N TRP A 133 -11.74 -10.32 -10.95
CA TRP A 133 -13.17 -10.45 -10.73
C TRP A 133 -13.92 -9.22 -11.22
N ARG A 134 -13.48 -8.01 -10.88
CA ARG A 134 -14.13 -6.77 -11.32
C ARG A 134 -14.06 -6.57 -12.83
N ASN A 135 -12.98 -7.00 -13.50
CA ASN A 135 -12.93 -6.95 -14.97
C ASN A 135 -13.90 -7.93 -15.63
N SER A 136 -14.20 -9.05 -14.98
CA SER A 136 -15.09 -10.10 -15.49
C SER A 136 -16.55 -9.92 -15.04
N ASN A 137 -16.82 -9.04 -14.08
CA ASN A 137 -18.12 -8.88 -13.45
C ASN A 137 -18.51 -7.40 -13.35
N HIS A 138 -19.76 -7.12 -13.71
CA HIS A 138 -20.42 -5.85 -13.44
C HIS A 138 -21.75 -6.13 -12.74
N ARG A 139 -22.13 -5.30 -11.77
CA ARG A 139 -23.37 -5.43 -11.00
C ARG A 139 -24.17 -4.14 -11.13
N ASP A 140 -25.48 -4.23 -10.97
CA ASP A 140 -26.39 -3.09 -11.18
C ASP A 140 -26.08 -1.87 -10.30
N TRP A 141 -25.49 -2.08 -9.12
CA TRP A 141 -25.08 -0.99 -8.22
C TRP A 141 -23.78 -0.30 -8.64
N MET A 142 -22.97 -0.90 -9.54
CA MET A 142 -21.67 -0.38 -9.94
C MET A 142 -21.84 0.78 -10.93
N LEU A 143 -21.51 1.99 -10.48
CA LEU A 143 -21.59 3.21 -11.29
C LEU A 143 -20.44 3.37 -12.31
N GLY A 144 -19.45 2.48 -12.26
CA GLY A 144 -18.34 2.44 -13.21
C GLY A 144 -18.70 1.76 -14.54
N PRO A 145 -17.75 1.76 -15.49
CA PRO A 145 -17.94 1.14 -16.80
C PRO A 145 -18.24 -0.37 -16.69
N LYS A 146 -19.07 -0.86 -17.60
CA LYS A 146 -19.38 -2.31 -17.74
C LYS A 146 -18.24 -3.11 -18.33
N THR A 147 -17.38 -2.46 -19.12
CA THR A 147 -16.19 -3.07 -19.70
C THR A 147 -15.12 -3.35 -18.65
N ALA A 148 -14.14 -4.19 -18.99
CA ALA A 148 -12.94 -4.35 -18.18
C ALA A 148 -12.28 -2.98 -17.99
N ALA A 149 -12.17 -2.54 -16.75
CA ALA A 149 -11.70 -1.21 -16.42
C ALA A 149 -10.19 -1.20 -16.14
N ILE A 150 -9.67 -2.28 -15.57
CA ILE A 150 -8.30 -2.37 -15.07
C ILE A 150 -7.41 -2.99 -16.16
N PRO A 151 -6.40 -2.27 -16.69
CA PRO A 151 -5.45 -2.83 -17.65
C PRO A 151 -4.78 -4.10 -17.12
N VAL A 152 -4.62 -5.10 -17.98
CA VAL A 152 -4.01 -6.40 -17.61
C VAL A 152 -2.57 -6.22 -17.15
N ASN A 153 -1.83 -5.28 -17.75
CA ASN A 153 -0.46 -4.96 -17.36
C ASN A 153 -0.34 -4.56 -15.88
N ILE A 154 -1.31 -3.83 -15.32
CA ILE A 154 -1.32 -3.46 -13.89
C ILE A 154 -1.41 -4.71 -13.00
N ILE A 155 -2.11 -5.74 -13.47
CA ILE A 155 -2.38 -6.96 -12.72
C ILE A 155 -1.21 -7.95 -12.80
N GLU A 156 -0.50 -7.98 -13.93
CA GLU A 156 0.60 -8.93 -14.20
C GLU A 156 1.99 -8.36 -13.91
N LYS A 157 2.13 -7.02 -13.84
CA LYS A 157 3.39 -6.36 -13.49
C LYS A 157 3.80 -6.73 -12.05
N PRO A 158 5.09 -7.02 -11.81
CA PRO A 158 5.61 -7.19 -10.46
C PRO A 158 5.36 -5.95 -9.58
N PRO A 159 4.96 -6.13 -8.33
CA PRO A 159 4.70 -5.01 -7.42
C PRO A 159 6.00 -4.28 -7.04
N SER A 160 5.92 -2.94 -7.03
CA SER A 160 7.02 -2.03 -6.73
C SER A 160 6.49 -0.66 -6.29
N ALA A 161 7.19 0.00 -5.36
CA ALA A 161 6.91 1.38 -4.95
C ALA A 161 7.60 2.45 -5.83
N GLU A 162 8.53 2.07 -6.71
CA GLU A 162 9.29 2.96 -7.60
C GLU A 162 9.91 4.19 -6.89
N LEU A 163 10.51 3.98 -5.72
CA LEU A 163 11.16 5.03 -4.91
C LEU A 163 12.67 5.13 -5.14
N ARG A 164 13.27 4.11 -5.78
CA ARG A 164 14.67 4.05 -6.23
C ARG A 164 14.76 3.22 -7.51
N GLU A 165 15.92 3.27 -8.18
CA GLU A 165 16.18 2.50 -9.41
C GLU A 165 15.99 1.00 -9.19
N ASP A 166 15.32 0.35 -10.16
CA ASP A 166 15.06 -1.09 -10.23
C ASP A 166 14.42 -1.73 -8.98
N GLN A 167 13.76 -0.94 -8.12
CA GLN A 167 13.14 -1.42 -6.88
C GLN A 167 12.08 -2.50 -7.13
N LYS A 168 12.14 -3.59 -6.37
CA LYS A 168 11.06 -4.59 -6.28
C LYS A 168 10.71 -4.87 -4.83
N ASP A 169 9.44 -5.14 -4.55
CA ASP A 169 9.01 -5.50 -3.18
C ASP A 169 9.69 -6.80 -2.71
N SER A 170 9.96 -7.72 -3.65
CA SER A 170 10.69 -8.98 -3.44
C SER A 170 12.13 -8.81 -2.95
N ASP A 171 12.70 -7.59 -3.03
CA ASP A 171 14.03 -7.31 -2.52
C ASP A 171 14.07 -7.40 -0.97
N THR A 172 12.92 -7.19 -0.32
CA THR A 172 12.82 -7.11 1.16
C THR A 172 11.79 -8.04 1.76
N LEU A 173 10.81 -8.49 0.98
CA LEU A 173 9.73 -9.39 1.39
C LEU A 173 9.77 -10.69 0.58
N PRO A 174 9.30 -11.82 1.13
CA PRO A 174 9.07 -13.00 0.30
C PRO A 174 7.93 -12.73 -0.70
N ASP A 175 7.78 -13.61 -1.68
CA ASP A 175 6.67 -13.54 -2.62
C ASP A 175 5.32 -13.43 -1.90
N TYR A 176 4.42 -12.60 -2.41
CA TYR A 176 3.15 -12.32 -1.76
C TYR A 176 2.29 -13.55 -1.50
N ALA A 177 2.39 -14.60 -2.34
CA ALA A 177 1.69 -15.85 -2.08
C ALA A 177 2.17 -16.54 -0.78
N VAL A 178 3.48 -16.50 -0.50
CA VAL A 178 4.06 -17.04 0.72
C VAL A 178 3.80 -16.09 1.90
N LEU A 179 3.99 -14.78 1.69
CA LEU A 179 3.76 -13.77 2.71
C LEU A 179 2.31 -13.81 3.22
N ASP A 180 1.34 -13.78 2.31
CA ASP A 180 -0.08 -13.72 2.66
C ASP A 180 -0.52 -14.99 3.40
N ALA A 181 -0.03 -16.17 3.00
CA ALA A 181 -0.32 -17.42 3.70
C ALA A 181 0.23 -17.44 5.13
N ILE A 182 1.48 -16.99 5.33
CA ILE A 182 2.07 -16.87 6.68
C ILE A 182 1.29 -15.84 7.51
N LEU A 183 0.91 -14.71 6.91
CA LEU A 183 0.15 -13.67 7.60
C LEU A 183 -1.26 -14.12 7.97
N GLU A 184 -1.95 -14.90 7.14
CA GLU A 184 -3.26 -15.46 7.45
C GLU A 184 -3.16 -16.37 8.68
N MET A 185 -2.17 -17.28 8.72
CA MET A 185 -1.93 -18.14 9.87
C MET A 185 -1.54 -17.35 11.13
N LEU A 186 -0.63 -16.37 11.02
CA LEU A 186 -0.18 -15.56 12.17
C LEU A 186 -1.26 -14.62 12.71
N VAL A 187 -2.08 -14.02 11.83
CA VAL A 187 -2.94 -12.88 12.18
C VAL A 187 -4.39 -13.30 12.32
N ASP A 188 -4.91 -14.06 11.35
CA ASP A 188 -6.31 -14.45 11.30
C ASP A 188 -6.56 -15.73 12.10
N GLU A 189 -5.62 -16.69 12.07
CA GLU A 189 -5.75 -17.98 12.75
C GLU A 189 -5.03 -18.06 14.11
N ASP A 190 -4.20 -17.07 14.45
CA ASP A 190 -3.47 -17.00 15.73
C ASP A 190 -2.51 -18.18 15.96
N CYS A 191 -1.95 -18.74 14.88
CA CYS A 191 -1.00 -19.85 14.95
C CYS A 191 0.34 -19.41 15.55
N SER A 192 0.97 -20.30 16.32
CA SER A 192 2.36 -20.13 16.77
C SER A 192 3.35 -20.28 15.61
N VAL A 193 4.59 -19.81 15.81
CA VAL A 193 5.65 -20.01 14.82
C VAL A 193 5.88 -21.49 14.53
N ALA A 194 5.88 -22.34 15.58
CA ALA A 194 6.01 -23.79 15.40
C ALA A 194 4.93 -24.38 14.49
N ASN A 195 3.66 -24.01 14.67
CA ASN A 195 2.56 -24.53 13.84
C ASN A 195 2.71 -24.15 12.36
N ILE A 196 3.22 -22.95 12.09
CA ILE A 196 3.43 -22.48 10.71
C ILE A 196 4.62 -23.19 10.08
N VAL A 197 5.67 -23.46 10.86
CA VAL A 197 6.80 -24.28 10.38
C VAL A 197 6.35 -25.72 10.10
N ASP A 198 5.52 -26.31 10.96
CA ASP A 198 4.94 -27.64 10.75
C ASP A 198 4.04 -27.71 9.50
N ALA A 199 3.44 -26.58 9.10
CA ALA A 199 2.70 -26.46 7.84
C ALA A 199 3.62 -26.37 6.59
N GLY A 200 4.94 -26.35 6.76
CA GLY A 200 5.92 -26.45 5.69
C GLY A 200 6.60 -25.14 5.30
N PHE A 201 6.41 -24.06 6.06
CA PHE A 201 7.09 -22.79 5.83
C PHE A 201 8.49 -22.76 6.47
N ASP A 202 9.42 -22.06 5.82
CA ASP A 202 10.78 -21.88 6.36
C ASP A 202 10.76 -21.05 7.65
N ARG A 203 11.41 -21.56 8.69
CA ARG A 203 11.42 -20.96 10.04
C ARG A 203 11.99 -19.55 10.06
N GLU A 204 13.07 -19.30 9.32
CA GLU A 204 13.71 -17.98 9.29
C GLU A 204 12.79 -16.95 8.64
N VAL A 205 12.09 -17.35 7.58
CA VAL A 205 11.07 -16.51 6.93
C VAL A 205 9.91 -16.22 7.88
N VAL A 206 9.37 -17.23 8.56
CA VAL A 206 8.26 -17.06 9.51
C VAL A 206 8.66 -16.13 10.66
N LYS A 207 9.82 -16.35 11.30
CA LYS A 207 10.34 -15.48 12.37
C LYS A 207 10.55 -14.04 11.89
N ARG A 208 11.06 -13.86 10.66
CA ARG A 208 11.22 -12.52 10.07
C ARG A 208 9.88 -11.81 9.92
N ILE A 209 8.86 -12.50 9.40
CA ILE A 209 7.51 -11.92 9.23
C ILE A 209 6.88 -11.63 10.59
N GLU A 210 6.94 -12.55 11.54
CA GLU A 210 6.44 -12.36 12.91
C GLU A 210 7.09 -11.12 13.56
N HIS A 211 8.41 -10.97 13.42
CA HIS A 211 9.13 -9.80 13.89
C HIS A 211 8.60 -8.52 13.24
N LEU A 212 8.49 -8.48 11.92
CA LEU A 212 7.96 -7.33 11.17
C LEU A 212 6.53 -6.98 11.59
N VAL A 213 5.68 -7.98 11.81
CA VAL A 213 4.33 -7.79 12.33
C VAL A 213 4.38 -7.10 13.68
N ASN A 214 5.18 -7.61 14.61
CA ASN A 214 5.26 -7.06 15.97
C ASN A 214 5.81 -5.62 16.01
N ILE A 215 6.87 -5.30 15.25
CA ILE A 215 7.46 -3.96 15.28
C ILE A 215 6.61 -2.90 14.54
N SER A 216 5.69 -3.32 13.69
CA SER A 216 4.90 -2.41 12.84
C SER A 216 3.59 -1.91 13.49
N GLU A 217 3.35 -2.27 14.76
CA GLU A 217 2.13 -1.91 15.49
C GLU A 217 1.90 -0.39 15.54
N TYR A 218 2.97 0.39 15.79
CA TYR A 218 2.89 1.85 15.86
C TYR A 218 2.49 2.51 14.53
N LYS A 219 2.85 1.91 13.39
CA LYS A 219 2.41 2.37 12.07
C LYS A 219 0.92 2.09 11.93
N ARG A 220 0.50 0.83 12.15
CA ARG A 220 -0.91 0.42 12.01
C ARG A 220 -1.86 1.24 12.86
N PHE A 221 -1.45 1.65 14.06
CA PHE A 221 -2.25 2.47 14.95
C PHE A 221 -2.63 3.84 14.34
N GLN A 222 -1.83 4.36 13.41
CA GLN A 222 -2.05 5.64 12.72
C GLN A 222 -2.65 5.50 11.32
N SER A 223 -2.93 4.26 10.88
CA SER A 223 -3.47 4.02 9.54
C SER A 223 -4.94 4.45 9.44
N ALA A 224 -5.31 5.02 8.29
CA ALA A 224 -6.68 5.41 7.99
C ALA A 224 -7.70 4.27 8.26
N PRO A 225 -8.93 4.56 8.71
CA PRO A 225 -9.96 3.54 8.89
C PRO A 225 -10.31 2.86 7.56
N GLY A 226 -10.82 1.63 7.63
CA GLY A 226 -11.21 0.85 6.46
C GLY A 226 -12.23 -0.23 6.83
N PRO A 227 -12.84 -0.91 5.85
CA PRO A 227 -13.78 -1.98 6.13
C PRO A 227 -13.05 -3.19 6.72
N ARG A 228 -13.73 -3.94 7.59
CA ARG A 228 -13.32 -5.29 7.98
C ARG A 228 -13.86 -6.28 6.96
N LEU A 229 -12.98 -7.07 6.37
CA LEU A 229 -13.28 -8.04 5.32
C LEU A 229 -12.85 -9.47 5.72
N THR A 230 -12.00 -9.60 6.73
CA THR A 230 -11.45 -10.86 7.24
C THR A 230 -11.97 -11.19 8.64
N HIS A 231 -11.65 -12.40 9.11
CA HIS A 231 -12.01 -12.84 10.45
C HIS A 231 -11.32 -12.00 11.54
N ARG A 232 -10.07 -11.54 11.35
CA ARG A 232 -9.40 -10.63 12.29
C ARG A 232 -8.76 -9.45 11.56
N ALA A 233 -9.34 -8.26 11.74
CA ALA A 233 -8.77 -7.03 11.21
C ALA A 233 -7.70 -6.43 12.16
N PHE A 234 -6.71 -5.75 11.57
CA PHE A 234 -5.74 -4.92 12.29
C PHE A 234 -6.38 -3.62 12.79
N TRP A 235 -7.28 -3.71 13.78
CA TRP A 235 -7.75 -2.58 14.58
C TRP A 235 -8.44 -3.08 15.87
N LEU A 236 -9.76 -3.25 15.86
CA LEU A 236 -10.51 -3.65 17.06
C LEU A 236 -10.33 -5.12 17.44
N ASP A 237 -10.07 -5.99 16.46
CA ASP A 237 -10.02 -7.44 16.67
C ASP A 237 -8.63 -7.91 17.15
N ARG A 238 -7.56 -7.21 16.77
CA ARG A 238 -6.17 -7.52 17.18
C ARG A 238 -5.57 -6.34 17.95
N ARG A 239 -5.52 -6.44 19.28
CA ARG A 239 -5.04 -5.38 20.18
C ARG A 239 -3.73 -5.77 20.83
N TYR A 240 -2.62 -5.35 20.22
CA TYR A 240 -1.29 -5.58 20.74
C TYR A 240 -0.66 -4.26 21.22
N PRO A 241 0.18 -4.30 22.27
CA PRO A 241 0.88 -3.10 22.73
C PRO A 241 1.91 -2.64 21.71
N ILE A 242 2.06 -1.33 21.53
CA ILE A 242 3.13 -0.75 20.70
C ILE A 242 4.50 -1.05 21.32
N ALA A 243 4.64 -0.84 22.63
CA ALA A 243 5.84 -1.18 23.36
C ALA A 243 5.81 -2.67 23.76
N ASN A 244 6.29 -3.54 22.86
CA ASN A 244 6.25 -4.99 23.05
C ASN A 244 7.62 -5.66 22.80
N ARG A 245 8.16 -6.32 23.84
CA ARG A 245 9.39 -7.14 23.75
C ARG A 245 9.12 -8.64 23.68
N TRP A 246 7.88 -9.09 23.78
CA TRP A 246 7.55 -10.51 23.62
C TRP A 246 7.89 -10.99 22.20
N ARG A 247 8.53 -12.15 22.09
CA ARG A 247 8.82 -12.84 20.84
C ARG A 247 8.50 -14.32 21.07
N ASP A 248 7.83 -14.95 20.11
CA ASP A 248 7.68 -16.39 20.13
C ASP A 248 9.06 -17.03 19.92
N GLU A 249 9.48 -17.97 20.76
CA GLU A 249 10.74 -18.73 20.62
C GLU A 249 10.50 -20.15 20.08
N SER A 250 9.24 -20.59 20.01
CA SER A 250 8.84 -21.91 19.47
C SER A 250 9.27 -22.09 18.03
#